data_AF-A0A3G8Y709-F1
#
_entry.id   AF-A0A3G8Y709-F1
#
_cell.length_a   1.000
_cell.length_b   1.000
_cell.length_c   1.000
_cell.angle_alpha   90.00
_cell.angle_beta   90.00
_cell.angle_gamma   90.00
#
_symmetry.space_group_name_H-M   'P 1'
#
loop_
_entity.id
_entity.type
_entity.pdbx_description
1 polymer ?
#
loop_
_entity_poly.entity_id
_entity_poly.type
_entity_poly.pdbx_seq_one_letter_code
_entity_poly.pdbx_strand_id
1 'polypeptide(L)'
;MKNLILLFVVFVSTISCKTIDSDNEQIKKTVHFFLNSIKKDDTLTYKNIYKLDDGGDMYYFNFLKRNYSKINPNNTLLKNIKIKDTVDIGVHQKYVMFTLKKPNYKPFETNQDLRLYLMFWKKNGYNKIYQMYLIGDTPKWEDQKPLEGY
;
A
#
# COMPACT_ATOMS: atom_id res chain seq x y z
N MET A 1 -27.30 40.07 -10.23
CA MET A 1 -25.86 39.67 -10.19
C MET A 1 -25.46 38.92 -8.91
N LYS A 2 -25.97 39.26 -7.71
CA LYS A 2 -25.65 38.54 -6.46
C LYS A 2 -26.04 37.05 -6.45
N ASN A 3 -27.13 36.67 -7.14
CA ASN A 3 -27.61 35.29 -7.19
C ASN A 3 -26.83 34.39 -8.17
N LEU A 4 -26.04 34.95 -9.09
CA LEU A 4 -25.23 34.19 -10.04
C LEU A 4 -23.90 33.69 -9.42
N ILE A 5 -23.36 34.46 -8.47
CA ILE A 5 -22.13 34.13 -7.74
C ILE A 5 -22.38 32.97 -6.77
N LEU A 6 -23.57 32.91 -6.15
CA LEU A 6 -23.95 31.83 -5.23
C LEU A 6 -24.06 30.47 -5.93
N LEU A 7 -24.54 30.44 -7.18
CA LEU A 7 -24.62 29.21 -7.99
C LEU A 7 -23.24 28.68 -8.40
N PHE A 8 -22.25 29.55 -8.60
CA PHE A 8 -20.89 29.15 -8.97
C PHE A 8 -20.15 28.50 -7.79
N VAL A 9 -20.37 28.99 -6.56
CA VAL A 9 -19.75 28.43 -5.34
C VAL A 9 -20.31 27.04 -4.99
N VAL A 10 -21.59 26.77 -5.27
CA VAL A 10 -22.20 25.44 -5.08
C VAL A 10 -21.73 24.44 -6.16
N PHE A 11 -21.42 24.91 -7.37
CA PHE A 11 -20.96 24.01 -8.43
C PHE A 11 -19.52 23.51 -8.21
N VAL A 12 -18.62 24.36 -7.72
CA VAL A 12 -17.21 24.01 -7.46
C VAL A 12 -17.06 22.99 -6.32
N SER A 13 -17.98 22.99 -5.35
CA SER A 13 -17.93 22.07 -4.20
C SER A 13 -18.40 20.64 -4.53
N THR A 14 -19.23 20.44 -5.56
CA THR A 14 -19.73 19.10 -5.94
C THR A 14 -18.73 18.26 -6.74
N ILE A 15 -17.83 18.90 -7.48
CA ILE A 15 -16.84 18.21 -8.31
C ILE A 15 -15.74 17.59 -7.44
N SER A 16 -15.32 18.30 -6.38
CA SER A 16 -14.25 17.85 -5.49
C SER A 16 -14.60 16.52 -4.80
N CYS A 17 -15.84 16.37 -4.32
CA CYS A 17 -16.28 15.15 -3.64
C CYS A 17 -16.31 13.92 -4.57
N LYS A 18 -16.82 14.05 -5.81
CA LYS A 18 -16.81 12.96 -6.79
C LYS A 18 -15.42 12.45 -7.14
N THR A 19 -14.43 13.35 -7.25
CA THR A 19 -13.07 12.95 -7.61
C THR A 19 -12.38 12.17 -6.51
N ILE A 20 -12.58 12.55 -5.24
CA ILE A 20 -11.98 11.87 -4.08
C ILE A 20 -12.52 10.45 -3.94
N ASP A 21 -13.83 10.27 -4.10
CA ASP A 21 -14.46 8.95 -4.04
C ASP A 21 -13.95 8.04 -5.16
N SER A 22 -13.85 8.56 -6.39
CA SER A 22 -13.28 7.84 -7.53
C SER A 22 -11.81 7.44 -7.31
N ASP A 23 -10.99 8.36 -6.79
CA ASP A 23 -9.58 8.10 -6.53
C ASP A 23 -9.41 7.01 -5.47
N ASN A 24 -10.19 7.06 -4.38
CA ASN A 24 -10.14 6.08 -3.31
C ASN A 24 -10.60 4.69 -3.76
N GLU A 25 -11.65 4.60 -4.59
CA GLU A 25 -12.11 3.32 -5.14
C GLU A 25 -11.08 2.69 -6.08
N GLN A 26 -10.39 3.50 -6.90
CA GLN A 26 -9.28 2.99 -7.71
C GLN A 26 -8.14 2.46 -6.84
N ILE A 27 -7.72 3.20 -5.81
CA ILE A 27 -6.67 2.75 -4.89
C ILE A 27 -7.06 1.43 -4.22
N LYS A 28 -8.28 1.33 -3.68
CA LYS A 28 -8.75 0.08 -3.06
C LYS A 28 -8.69 -1.08 -4.05
N LYS A 29 -9.18 -0.90 -5.28
CA LYS A 29 -9.12 -1.93 -6.34
C LYS A 29 -7.69 -2.36 -6.63
N THR A 30 -6.77 -1.42 -6.73
CA THR A 30 -5.33 -1.71 -6.95
C THR A 30 -4.73 -2.49 -5.79
N VAL A 31 -5.00 -2.09 -4.55
CA VAL A 31 -4.55 -2.81 -3.35
C VAL A 31 -5.14 -4.22 -3.28
N HIS A 32 -6.40 -4.40 -3.67
CA HIS A 32 -7.03 -5.72 -3.78
C HIS A 32 -6.30 -6.61 -4.79
N PHE A 33 -6.01 -6.10 -5.98
CA PHE A 33 -5.28 -6.87 -6.99
C PHE A 33 -3.85 -7.20 -6.54
N PHE A 34 -3.15 -6.25 -5.92
CA PHE A 34 -1.83 -6.45 -5.35
C PHE A 34 -1.80 -7.54 -4.28
N LEU A 35 -2.70 -7.48 -3.29
CA LEU A 35 -2.76 -8.49 -2.23
C LEU A 35 -3.21 -9.87 -2.76
N ASN A 36 -4.05 -9.91 -3.80
CA ASN A 36 -4.45 -11.16 -4.46
C ASN A 36 -3.33 -11.75 -5.30
N SER A 37 -2.52 -10.94 -5.98
CA SER A 37 -1.39 -11.44 -6.78
C SER A 37 -0.34 -12.09 -5.89
N ILE A 38 -0.03 -11.49 -4.74
CA ILE A 38 0.84 -12.11 -3.73
C ILE A 38 0.28 -13.45 -3.24
N LYS A 39 -1.02 -13.49 -2.92
CA LYS A 39 -1.70 -14.72 -2.45
C LYS A 39 -1.63 -15.86 -3.47
N LYS A 40 -1.71 -15.52 -4.76
CA LYS A 40 -1.79 -16.49 -5.87
C LYS A 40 -0.46 -16.77 -6.56
N ASP A 41 0.64 -16.20 -6.06
CA ASP A 41 1.96 -16.24 -6.74
C ASP A 41 1.92 -15.69 -8.19
N ASP A 42 1.04 -14.72 -8.45
CA ASP A 42 0.87 -14.11 -9.77
C ASP A 42 1.85 -12.96 -9.97
N THR A 43 3.07 -13.32 -10.34
CA THR A 43 4.18 -12.38 -10.58
C THR A 43 3.89 -11.41 -11.72
N LEU A 44 3.11 -11.81 -12.74
CA LEU A 44 2.78 -10.95 -13.88
C LEU A 44 1.84 -9.83 -13.47
N THR A 45 0.76 -10.15 -12.77
CA THR A 45 -0.16 -9.13 -12.23
C THR A 45 0.55 -8.23 -11.22
N TYR A 46 1.41 -8.80 -10.37
CA TYR A 46 2.23 -8.03 -9.45
C TYR A 46 3.11 -7.01 -10.19
N LYS A 47 3.87 -7.44 -11.20
CA LYS A 47 4.73 -6.60 -12.06
C LYS A 47 3.96 -5.50 -12.80
N ASN A 48 2.74 -5.79 -13.21
CA ASN A 48 1.89 -4.83 -13.92
C ASN A 48 1.38 -3.70 -13.00
N ILE A 49 1.13 -4.02 -11.73
CA ILE A 49 0.60 -3.07 -10.74
C ILE A 49 1.71 -2.32 -10.01
N TYR A 50 2.80 -3.01 -9.67
CA TYR A 50 3.99 -2.46 -9.05
C TYR A 50 5.13 -2.59 -10.06
N LYS A 51 5.49 -1.46 -10.69
CA LYS A 51 6.54 -1.43 -11.70
C LYS A 51 7.86 -1.76 -11.02
N LEU A 52 8.42 -2.92 -11.35
CA LEU A 52 9.74 -3.30 -10.86
C LEU A 52 10.80 -2.61 -11.69
N ASP A 53 11.78 -2.02 -11.04
CA ASP A 53 13.10 -1.89 -11.65
C ASP A 53 13.92 -3.11 -11.21
N ASP A 54 14.63 -3.72 -12.16
CA ASP A 54 15.04 -5.13 -12.12
C ASP A 54 15.87 -5.52 -10.89
N GLY A 55 15.29 -6.36 -10.00
CA GLY A 55 15.99 -7.10 -8.94
C GLY A 55 15.50 -6.83 -7.52
N GLY A 56 15.54 -5.56 -7.07
CA GLY A 56 15.22 -5.19 -5.68
C GLY A 56 13.76 -5.42 -5.28
N ASP A 57 12.85 -5.28 -6.24
CA ASP A 57 11.41 -5.34 -5.97
C ASP A 57 10.83 -6.76 -5.86
N MET A 58 11.56 -7.78 -6.33
CA MET A 58 11.20 -9.20 -6.13
C MET A 58 11.47 -9.70 -4.73
N TYR A 59 12.38 -9.06 -4.00
CA TYR A 59 12.56 -9.35 -2.59
C TYR A 59 11.25 -9.19 -1.81
N TYR A 60 10.55 -8.06 -2.02
CA TYR A 60 9.29 -7.79 -1.32
C TYR A 60 8.18 -8.77 -1.72
N PHE A 61 8.05 -9.09 -3.01
CA PHE A 61 7.08 -10.09 -3.45
C PHE A 61 7.32 -11.44 -2.78
N ASN A 62 8.57 -11.92 -2.79
CA ASN A 62 8.93 -13.19 -2.19
C ASN A 62 8.74 -13.19 -0.67
N PHE A 63 9.04 -12.08 0.01
CA PHE A 63 8.77 -11.92 1.44
C PHE A 63 7.29 -11.97 1.76
N LEU A 64 6.47 -11.18 1.05
CA LEU A 64 5.04 -11.12 1.29
C LEU A 64 4.35 -12.43 0.94
N LYS A 65 4.78 -13.09 -0.15
CA LYS A 65 4.26 -14.39 -0.59
C LYS A 65 4.48 -15.46 0.47
N ARG A 66 5.74 -15.69 0.87
CA ARG A 66 6.08 -16.77 1.81
C ARG A 66 5.48 -16.56 3.20
N ASN A 67 5.14 -15.31 3.55
CA ASN A 67 4.56 -14.94 4.83
C ASN A 67 3.07 -14.61 4.77
N TYR A 68 2.40 -14.76 3.63
CA TYR A 68 1.06 -14.21 3.41
C TYR A 68 0.04 -14.67 4.46
N SER A 69 0.05 -15.96 4.79
CA SER A 69 -0.85 -16.53 5.81
C SER A 69 -0.62 -15.97 7.21
N LYS A 70 0.63 -15.62 7.55
CA LYS A 70 1.01 -15.05 8.85
C LYS A 70 0.66 -13.57 8.95
N ILE A 71 0.85 -12.81 7.87
CA ILE A 71 0.64 -11.35 7.85
C ILE A 71 -0.81 -10.95 7.50
N ASN A 72 -1.58 -11.86 6.89
CA ASN A 72 -2.97 -11.61 6.50
C ASN A 72 -3.93 -12.73 6.99
N PRO A 73 -3.95 -13.05 8.30
CA PRO A 73 -4.88 -14.04 8.83
C PRO A 73 -6.32 -13.58 8.55
N ASN A 74 -7.18 -14.51 8.11
CA ASN A 74 -8.60 -14.26 7.82
C ASN A 74 -8.87 -13.10 6.83
N ASN A 75 -7.92 -12.82 5.94
CA ASN A 75 -7.97 -11.73 4.97
C ASN A 75 -8.15 -10.33 5.61
N THR A 76 -7.61 -10.12 6.82
CA THR A 76 -7.75 -8.87 7.60
C THR A 76 -7.21 -7.64 6.87
N LEU A 77 -6.14 -7.77 6.08
CA LEU A 77 -5.57 -6.65 5.30
C LEU A 77 -6.55 -6.15 4.23
N LEU A 78 -7.25 -7.06 3.54
CA LEU A 78 -8.24 -6.72 2.51
C LEU A 78 -9.44 -5.98 3.10
N LYS A 79 -9.79 -6.24 4.37
CA LYS A 79 -10.94 -5.62 5.04
C LYS A 79 -10.64 -4.23 5.59
N ASN A 80 -9.37 -3.90 5.81
CA ASN A 80 -8.95 -2.71 6.57
C ASN A 80 -8.06 -1.77 5.75
N ILE A 81 -8.38 -1.57 4.47
CA ILE A 81 -7.66 -0.64 3.60
C ILE A 81 -8.01 0.79 4.03
N LYS A 82 -7.03 1.48 4.61
CA LYS A 82 -7.13 2.91 4.98
C LYS A 82 -6.22 3.72 4.07
N ILE A 83 -6.81 4.64 3.33
CA ILE A 83 -6.12 5.56 2.43
C ILE A 83 -5.85 6.85 3.19
N LYS A 84 -4.64 7.37 3.07
CA LYS A 84 -4.23 8.62 3.70
C LYS A 84 -3.53 9.50 2.68
N ASP A 85 -3.74 10.81 2.78
CA ASP A 85 -3.00 11.79 2.02
C ASP A 85 -1.61 12.01 2.65
N THR A 86 -0.63 12.33 1.81
CA THR A 86 0.72 12.69 2.22
C THR A 86 1.33 13.68 1.24
N VAL A 87 2.41 14.33 1.65
CA VAL A 87 3.24 15.15 0.78
C VAL A 87 4.63 14.55 0.80
N ASP A 88 5.12 14.16 -0.36
CA ASP A 88 6.46 13.60 -0.54
C ASP A 88 7.21 14.45 -1.57
N ILE A 89 8.34 15.03 -1.15
CA ILE A 89 9.16 15.97 -1.94
C ILE A 89 8.30 17.10 -2.56
N GLY A 90 7.38 17.66 -1.78
CA GLY A 90 6.49 18.75 -2.22
C GLY A 90 5.36 18.33 -3.16
N VAL A 91 5.19 17.03 -3.41
CA VAL A 91 4.15 16.49 -4.29
C VAL A 91 3.06 15.81 -3.45
N HIS A 92 1.80 16.15 -3.70
CA HIS A 92 0.67 15.47 -3.09
C HIS A 92 0.56 14.03 -3.59
N GLN A 93 0.55 13.10 -2.65
CA GLN A 93 0.42 11.66 -2.89
C GLN A 93 -0.60 11.06 -1.92
N LYS A 94 -1.00 9.82 -2.20
CA LYS A 94 -1.83 9.01 -1.31
C LYS A 94 -1.07 7.75 -0.93
N TYR A 95 -1.34 7.19 0.23
CA TYR A 95 -0.75 5.90 0.61
C TYR A 95 -1.73 5.01 1.36
N VAL A 96 -1.45 3.71 1.30
CA VAL A 96 -2.05 2.69 2.15
C VAL A 96 -0.97 2.09 3.02
N MET A 97 -1.25 1.94 4.31
CA MET A 97 -0.32 1.36 5.26
C MET A 97 -0.96 0.16 5.95
N PHE A 98 -0.24 -0.96 5.99
CA PHE A 98 -0.60 -2.14 6.75
C PHE A 98 0.41 -2.39 7.85
N THR A 99 -0.05 -2.65 9.07
CA THR A 99 0.78 -3.26 10.11
C THR A 99 0.75 -4.77 9.91
N LEU A 100 1.85 -5.35 9.45
CA LEU A 100 1.96 -6.78 9.14
C LEU A 100 2.26 -7.62 10.38
N LYS A 101 3.06 -7.06 11.30
CA LYS A 101 3.38 -7.69 12.58
C LYS A 101 3.70 -6.61 13.60
N LYS A 102 3.11 -6.75 14.78
CA LYS A 102 3.59 -6.07 15.98
C LYS A 102 4.67 -6.93 16.63
N PRO A 103 5.80 -6.35 17.04
CA PRO A 103 6.85 -7.09 17.72
C PRO A 103 6.32 -7.70 19.02
N ASN A 104 6.89 -8.83 19.43
CA ASN A 104 6.66 -9.35 20.77
C ASN A 104 7.51 -8.49 21.72
N TYR A 105 6.88 -7.50 22.36
CA TYR A 105 7.55 -6.54 23.22
C TYR A 105 8.39 -7.23 24.30
N LYS A 106 9.70 -7.00 24.25
CA LYS A 106 10.59 -7.15 25.40
C LYS A 106 10.98 -5.76 25.92
N PRO A 107 11.12 -5.56 27.24
CA PRO A 107 11.70 -4.33 27.77
C PRO A 107 13.08 -4.08 27.13
N PHE A 108 13.37 -2.84 26.76
CA PHE A 108 14.67 -2.34 26.23
C PHE A 108 15.02 -2.64 24.77
N GLU A 109 14.14 -3.27 23.98
CA GLU A 109 14.34 -3.40 22.53
C GLU A 109 13.55 -2.30 21.78
N THR A 110 14.20 -1.60 20.83
CA THR A 110 13.53 -0.67 19.88
C THR A 110 12.77 -1.46 18.84
N ASN A 111 11.69 -2.08 19.29
CA ASN A 111 10.86 -3.00 18.54
C ASN A 111 9.88 -2.19 17.68
N GLN A 112 10.17 -2.02 16.39
CA GLN A 112 9.31 -1.32 15.45
C GLN A 112 8.34 -2.28 14.77
N ASP A 113 7.05 -1.91 14.73
CA ASP A 113 6.04 -2.60 13.91
C ASP A 113 6.55 -2.79 12.48
N LEU A 114 6.47 -4.02 11.96
CA LEU A 114 6.67 -4.24 10.55
C LEU A 114 5.47 -3.68 9.78
N ARG A 115 5.73 -2.68 8.95
CA ARG A 115 4.71 -1.95 8.19
C ARG A 115 5.01 -2.00 6.70
N LEU A 116 3.97 -2.25 5.93
CA LEU A 116 3.98 -2.16 4.47
C LEU A 116 3.31 -0.86 4.05
N TYR A 117 4.01 -0.03 3.29
CA TYR A 117 3.52 1.19 2.69
C TYR A 117 3.39 1.00 1.19
N LEU A 118 2.21 1.31 0.65
CA LEU A 118 1.94 1.36 -0.78
C LEU A 118 1.64 2.81 -1.15
N MET A 119 2.56 3.45 -1.85
CA MET A 119 2.46 4.86 -2.26
C MET A 119 1.80 4.96 -3.63
N PHE A 120 0.97 5.97 -3.80
CA PHE A 120 0.19 6.24 -4.99
C PHE A 120 0.38 7.69 -5.43
N TRP A 121 0.82 7.86 -6.66
CA TRP A 121 0.98 9.18 -7.28
C TRP A 121 0.01 9.32 -8.45
N LYS A 122 -0.80 10.38 -8.42
CA LYS A 122 -1.81 10.66 -9.45
C LYS A 122 -1.24 10.68 -10.88
N LYS A 123 0.01 11.14 -11.03
CA LYS A 123 0.72 11.18 -12.33
C LYS A 123 0.88 9.80 -12.96
N ASN A 124 0.97 8.74 -12.15
CA ASN A 124 1.13 7.36 -12.59
C ASN A 124 -0.21 6.61 -12.72
N GLY A 125 -1.32 7.28 -12.34
CA GLY A 125 -2.63 6.67 -12.17
C GLY A 125 -2.75 5.92 -10.85
N TYR A 126 -3.96 5.94 -10.27
CA TYR A 126 -4.27 5.21 -9.03
C TYR A 126 -4.45 3.69 -9.25
N ASN A 127 -4.34 3.23 -10.50
CA ASN A 127 -4.26 1.83 -10.91
C ASN A 127 -2.86 1.20 -10.74
N LYS A 128 -1.86 1.97 -10.31
CA LYS A 128 -0.48 1.51 -10.08
C LYS A 128 0.05 1.95 -8.72
N ILE A 129 0.89 1.11 -8.14
CA ILE A 129 1.68 1.44 -6.95
C ILE A 129 2.96 2.11 -7.45
N TYR A 130 3.17 3.35 -7.02
CA TYR A 130 4.32 4.16 -7.43
C TYR A 130 5.59 3.72 -6.70
N GLN A 131 5.48 3.49 -5.39
CA GLN A 131 6.58 3.05 -4.53
C GLN A 131 6.04 2.14 -3.44
N MET A 132 6.91 1.24 -2.97
CA MET A 132 6.61 0.35 -1.87
C MET A 132 7.74 0.34 -0.85
N TYR A 133 7.37 0.37 0.43
CA TYR A 133 8.32 0.28 1.52
C TYR A 133 7.87 -0.77 2.53
N LEU A 134 8.84 -1.57 2.98
CA LEU A 134 8.69 -2.41 4.16
C LEU A 134 9.60 -1.82 5.25
N ILE A 135 8.99 -1.27 6.30
CA ILE A 135 9.70 -0.55 7.37
C ILE A 135 9.43 -1.25 8.70
N GLY A 136 10.47 -1.43 9.51
CA GLY A 136 10.41 -2.03 10.83
C GLY A 136 11.20 -3.33 10.91
N ASP A 137 11.04 -4.07 12.00
CA ASP A 137 11.84 -5.25 12.26
C ASP A 137 11.35 -6.46 11.48
N THR A 138 12.28 -7.14 10.81
CA THR A 138 11.98 -8.42 10.18
C THR A 138 11.53 -9.41 11.26
N PRO A 139 10.46 -10.19 11.04
CA PRO A 139 9.96 -11.08 12.07
C PRO A 139 10.93 -12.24 12.34
N LYS A 140 11.12 -12.61 13.62
CA LYS A 140 12.05 -13.68 14.05
C LYS A 140 11.87 -15.05 13.38
N TRP A 141 10.71 -15.33 12.79
CA TRP A 141 10.49 -16.57 12.03
C TRP A 141 11.20 -16.58 10.66
N GLU A 142 11.76 -15.43 10.24
CA GLU A 142 12.65 -15.34 9.08
C GLU A 142 14.10 -15.67 9.44
N ASP A 143 14.51 -15.46 10.70
CA ASP A 143 15.88 -15.75 11.19
C ASP A 143 16.20 -17.25 11.18
N GLN A 144 15.17 -18.10 11.16
CA GLN A 144 15.31 -19.56 11.27
C GLN A 144 15.57 -20.27 9.93
N LYS A 145 15.77 -19.54 8.83
CA LYS A 145 16.03 -20.16 7.53
C LYS A 145 17.52 -20.15 7.19
N PRO A 146 18.09 -21.30 6.77
CA PRO A 146 19.40 -21.28 6.12
C PRO A 146 19.32 -20.36 4.90
N LEU A 147 20.42 -19.65 4.62
CA LEU A 147 20.67 -19.04 3.33
C LEU A 147 20.81 -20.15 2.29
N GLU A 148 19.71 -20.75 1.86
CA GLU A 148 19.73 -21.65 0.72
C GLU A 148 19.93 -20.79 -0.53
N GLY A 149 21.19 -20.76 -0.98
CA GLY A 149 21.66 -20.46 -2.33
C GLY A 149 20.95 -19.33 -3.09
N TYR A 150 21.52 -18.13 -3.02
CA TYR A 150 21.52 -17.25 -4.20
C TYR A 150 22.47 -17.80 -5.24
#